data_AF-A0A7C5HEK9-F1
#
_entry.id   AF-A0A7C5HEK9-F1
#
_cell.length_a   1.000
_cell.length_b   1.000
_cell.length_c   1.000
_cell.angle_alpha   90.00
_cell.angle_beta   90.00
_cell.angle_gamma   90.00
#
_symmetry.space_group_name_H-M   'P 1'
#
loop_
_entity.id
_entity.type
_entity.pdbx_description
1 polymer ?
#
loop_
_entity_poly.entity_id
_entity_poly.type
_entity_poly.pdbx_seq_one_letter_code
_entity_poly.pdbx_strand_id
1 'polypeptide(L)'
;MKIDILSRDESLNIISDPSFRTTWDQLARQTSHCTVIQEYGFVASWYLSYLELFDPMMVLGYDTSGTIIGVLPLAVAHDSGTLSLAGENQAEYHGWVCPKAHEEHFLIQALITIKKELHPGMWQWGWLPPGVDTDWLHAKLLHKNGIYINTIALDSPLHNLQHPEKLEKIIKHKSNKIKINRLKRTGELRIERIRDRNRAEELIETIIDQYNFRHLSLYDNIPFKSDTHKKEWHLKQIELMPEYTHFTVLWHNDELLASNFGYCTDEKVLLGLVSYDPVKGAYSPGVVFLIKLMEFIKEEGFGYLDLTPGGDSYKERYANEHVALLKPSFSFNRYQWMKSYLASRVRRFLKQYLTAKDIATIKNRVKKNLFKLLRRKVSEHTKGLPSYFIYTKETRQVSPPYALPPLKKQQYRDLLLYEGYREDLTCKEIAYRSMKKFERGDRLYTMV
;
A
#
# COMPACT_ATOMS: atom_id res chain seq x y z
N MET A 1 34.56 10.95 2.16
CA MET A 1 33.39 10.43 2.89
C MET A 1 33.63 8.95 3.15
N LYS A 2 33.39 8.50 4.38
CA LYS A 2 33.42 7.07 4.74
C LYS A 2 31.99 6.54 4.68
N ILE A 3 31.82 5.31 4.20
CA ILE A 3 30.53 4.60 4.20
C ILE A 3 30.73 3.33 5.03
N ASP A 4 29.87 3.13 6.02
CA ASP A 4 29.81 1.88 6.78
C ASP A 4 28.45 1.21 6.56
N ILE A 5 28.44 -0.12 6.50
CA ILE A 5 27.22 -0.93 6.50
C ILE A 5 27.13 -1.65 7.84
N LEU A 6 26.13 -1.29 8.64
CA LEU A 6 25.86 -1.93 9.91
C LEU A 6 25.12 -3.25 9.69
N SER A 7 25.54 -4.28 10.43
CA SER A 7 24.85 -5.56 10.54
C SER A 7 23.54 -5.45 11.33
N ARG A 8 22.83 -6.57 11.49
CA ARG A 8 21.59 -6.65 12.27
C ARG A 8 21.72 -6.07 13.67
N ASP A 9 22.65 -6.61 14.46
CA ASP A 9 22.76 -6.25 15.87
C ASP A 9 23.25 -4.81 16.03
N GLU A 10 24.19 -4.37 15.19
CA GLU A 10 24.66 -2.98 15.15
C GLU A 10 23.53 -2.00 14.78
N SER A 11 22.70 -2.35 13.80
CA SER A 11 21.56 -1.54 13.39
C SER A 11 20.49 -1.43 14.48
N LEU A 12 20.24 -2.51 15.22
CA LEU A 12 19.30 -2.51 16.34
C LEU A 12 19.83 -1.75 17.56
N ASN A 13 21.13 -1.88 17.83
CA ASN A 13 21.80 -1.14 18.90
C ASN A 13 21.76 0.36 18.63
N ILE A 14 22.11 0.80 17.41
CA ILE A 14 22.13 2.23 17.10
C ILE A 14 20.73 2.84 17.05
N ILE A 15 19.72 2.08 16.59
CA ILE A 15 18.32 2.56 16.63
C ILE A 15 17.84 2.73 18.07
N SER A 16 18.29 1.89 18.99
CA SER A 16 17.93 2.04 20.41
C SER A 16 18.65 3.22 21.09
N ASP A 17 19.62 3.86 20.44
CA ASP A 17 20.38 5.00 20.96
C ASP A 17 19.61 6.33 20.76
N PRO A 18 19.23 7.04 21.85
CA PRO A 18 18.56 8.34 21.75
C PRO A 18 19.39 9.43 21.03
N SER A 19 20.71 9.35 21.10
CA SER A 19 21.60 10.31 20.43
C SER A 19 21.57 10.16 18.92
N PHE A 20 21.48 8.91 18.45
CA PHE A 20 21.34 8.60 17.03
C PHE A 20 19.98 9.05 16.50
N ARG A 21 18.90 8.84 17.26
CA ARG A 21 17.58 9.39 16.91
C ARG A 21 17.64 10.90 16.71
N THR A 22 18.25 11.63 17.63
CA THR A 22 18.39 13.09 17.53
C THR A 22 19.15 13.49 16.26
N THR A 23 20.21 12.74 15.93
CA THR A 23 21.00 12.95 14.71
C THR A 23 20.16 12.68 13.45
N TRP A 24 19.40 11.59 13.42
CA TRP A 24 18.51 11.26 12.31
C TRP A 24 17.44 12.33 12.10
N ASP A 25 16.74 12.73 13.16
CA ASP A 25 15.69 13.76 13.11
C ASP A 25 16.26 15.09 12.58
N GLN A 26 17.51 15.43 12.93
CA GLN A 26 18.20 16.59 12.37
C GLN A 26 18.51 16.44 10.88
N LEU A 27 19.02 15.28 10.45
CA LEU A 27 19.32 15.02 9.04
C LEU A 27 18.02 15.01 8.20
N ALA A 28 16.91 14.48 8.74
CA ALA A 28 15.60 14.47 8.09
C ALA A 28 15.12 15.88 7.78
N ARG A 29 15.23 16.81 8.75
CA ARG A 29 14.91 18.23 8.55
C ARG A 29 15.80 18.93 7.53
N GLN A 30 17.02 18.45 7.33
CA GLN A 30 17.98 18.99 6.36
C GLN A 30 17.86 18.34 4.97
N THR A 31 17.06 17.27 4.83
CA THR A 31 16.85 16.53 3.59
C THR A 31 15.64 17.09 2.86
N SER A 32 15.85 17.72 1.69
CA SER A 32 14.78 18.43 0.98
C SER A 32 13.65 17.55 0.46
N HIS A 33 13.90 16.24 0.35
CA HIS A 33 12.95 15.27 -0.18
C HIS A 33 12.48 14.26 0.89
N CYS A 34 12.74 14.52 2.18
CA CYS A 34 12.33 13.63 3.25
C CYS A 34 10.80 13.49 3.26
N THR A 35 10.32 12.25 3.31
CA THR A 35 8.92 11.95 3.63
C THR A 35 8.87 11.24 4.97
N VAL A 36 7.68 11.12 5.55
CA VAL A 36 7.46 10.35 6.79
C VAL A 36 8.09 8.94 6.74
N ILE A 37 8.19 8.35 5.54
CA ILE A 37 8.72 7.01 5.32
C ILE A 37 10.23 6.93 5.58
N GLN A 38 10.95 8.05 5.50
CA GLN A 38 12.38 8.15 5.82
C GLN A 38 12.63 8.60 7.27
N GLU A 39 11.59 8.97 8.01
CA GLU A 39 11.71 9.39 9.41
C GLU A 39 12.12 8.21 10.29
N TYR A 40 12.88 8.51 11.35
CA TYR A 40 13.35 7.51 12.31
C TYR A 40 12.19 6.64 12.83
N GLY A 41 11.07 7.28 13.19
CA GLY A 41 9.90 6.57 13.75
C GLY A 41 9.34 5.50 12.81
N PHE A 42 9.38 5.72 11.50
CA PHE A 42 8.85 4.79 10.50
C PHE A 42 9.75 3.58 10.35
N VAL A 43 11.04 3.83 10.24
CA VAL A 43 12.04 2.77 10.06
C VAL A 43 12.16 1.94 11.33
N ALA A 44 12.26 2.57 12.49
CA ALA A 44 12.44 1.88 13.78
C ALA A 44 11.27 0.96 14.08
N SER A 45 10.03 1.46 13.95
CA SER A 45 8.83 0.64 14.12
C SER A 45 8.75 -0.50 13.12
N TRP A 46 9.15 -0.30 11.86
CA TRP A 46 9.17 -1.35 10.85
C TRP A 46 10.19 -2.44 11.21
N TYR A 47 11.43 -2.07 11.54
CA TYR A 47 12.41 -3.07 12.00
C TYR A 47 11.89 -3.85 13.20
N LEU A 48 11.41 -3.17 14.24
CA LEU A 48 10.91 -3.81 15.46
C LEU A 48 9.69 -4.71 15.24
N SER A 49 8.89 -4.47 14.19
CA SER A 49 7.74 -5.32 13.86
C SER A 49 8.07 -6.45 12.90
N TYR A 50 9.16 -6.36 12.13
CA TYR A 50 9.48 -7.30 11.06
C TYR A 50 10.78 -8.09 11.31
N LEU A 51 11.29 -8.10 12.55
CA LEU A 51 12.51 -8.81 12.95
C LEU A 51 12.53 -10.31 12.63
N GLU A 52 11.38 -10.95 12.58
CA GLU A 52 11.22 -12.38 12.28
C GLU A 52 11.31 -12.70 10.79
N LEU A 53 11.17 -11.68 9.93
CA LEU A 53 11.13 -11.84 8.47
C LEU A 53 12.35 -11.20 7.79
N PHE A 54 12.99 -10.25 8.47
CA PHE A 54 14.08 -9.46 7.93
C PHE A 54 15.20 -9.29 8.94
N ASP A 55 16.42 -9.18 8.41
CA ASP A 55 17.59 -8.62 9.09
C ASP A 55 17.69 -7.13 8.79
N PRO A 56 17.40 -6.25 9.77
CA PRO A 56 17.69 -4.83 9.68
C PRO A 56 19.15 -4.57 9.31
N MET A 57 19.38 -3.63 8.40
CA MET A 57 20.70 -3.15 8.04
C MET A 57 20.65 -1.64 7.88
N MET A 58 21.81 -0.99 8.00
CA MET A 58 21.86 0.46 7.84
C MET A 58 23.15 0.88 7.18
N VAL A 59 23.05 1.71 6.15
CA VAL A 59 24.22 2.34 5.55
C VAL A 59 24.36 3.73 6.12
N LEU A 60 25.50 4.00 6.75
CA LEU A 60 25.83 5.28 7.36
C LEU A 60 26.96 5.95 6.57
N GLY A 61 26.75 7.23 6.28
CA GLY A 61 27.75 8.09 5.67
C GLY A 61 28.37 9.02 6.69
N TYR A 62 29.69 9.13 6.69
CA TYR A 62 30.44 10.00 7.60
C TYR A 62 31.28 11.02 6.83
N ASP A 63 31.31 12.24 7.35
CA ASP A 63 32.22 13.28 6.91
C ASP A 63 33.67 13.02 7.38
N THR A 64 34.57 13.98 7.14
CA THR A 64 35.98 13.87 7.55
C THR A 64 36.20 13.98 9.06
N SER A 65 35.26 14.56 9.81
CA SER A 65 35.28 14.63 11.28
C SER A 65 34.69 13.39 11.95
N GLY A 66 34.08 12.48 11.18
CA GLY A 66 33.39 11.31 11.71
C GLY A 66 31.94 11.59 12.13
N THR A 67 31.36 12.70 11.70
CA THR A 67 29.94 13.01 11.93
C THR A 67 29.08 12.31 10.89
N ILE A 68 27.95 11.74 11.33
CA ILE A 68 26.98 11.10 10.43
C ILE A 68 26.30 12.18 9.59
N ILE A 69 26.39 12.03 8.27
CA ILE A 69 25.81 12.94 7.26
C ILE A 69 24.85 12.23 6.32
N GLY A 70 24.66 10.92 6.46
CA GLY A 70 23.76 10.17 5.59
C GLY A 70 23.28 8.88 6.25
N VAL A 71 22.00 8.56 6.06
CA VAL A 71 21.37 7.33 6.52
C VAL A 71 20.56 6.73 5.38
N LEU A 72 20.82 5.47 5.07
CA LEU A 72 20.04 4.68 4.11
C LEU A 72 19.61 3.37 4.80
N PRO A 73 18.33 3.27 5.22
CA PRO A 73 17.83 2.13 5.97
C PRO A 73 17.50 0.95 5.05
N LEU A 74 18.08 -0.21 5.34
CA LEU A 74 18.01 -1.42 4.52
C LEU A 74 17.48 -2.61 5.32
N ALA A 75 17.10 -3.66 4.60
CA ALA A 75 16.78 -4.94 5.21
C ALA A 75 17.01 -6.09 4.25
N VAL A 76 17.41 -7.24 4.80
CA VAL A 76 17.58 -8.49 4.04
C VAL A 76 16.50 -9.47 4.48
N ALA A 77 15.68 -9.92 3.54
CA ALA A 77 14.64 -10.92 3.83
C ALA A 77 15.25 -12.28 4.15
N HIS A 78 14.78 -12.94 5.21
CA HIS A 78 15.31 -14.25 5.65
C HIS A 78 15.06 -15.38 4.66
N ASP A 79 13.90 -15.34 3.99
CA ASP A 79 13.46 -16.42 3.10
C ASP A 79 14.23 -16.50 1.79
N SER A 80 14.67 -15.35 1.28
CA SER A 80 15.18 -15.19 -0.08
C SER A 80 16.57 -14.55 -0.11
N GLY A 81 17.04 -13.99 1.01
CA GLY A 81 18.25 -13.16 1.06
C GLY A 81 18.11 -11.87 0.26
N THR A 82 16.90 -11.45 -0.07
CA THR A 82 16.67 -10.30 -0.94
C THR A 82 16.90 -9.00 -0.17
N LEU A 83 17.77 -8.14 -0.71
CA LEU A 83 17.98 -6.78 -0.20
C LEU A 83 16.80 -5.87 -0.57
N SER A 84 16.33 -5.12 0.41
CA SER A 84 15.23 -4.16 0.31
C SER A 84 15.53 -2.89 1.10
N LEU A 85 14.80 -1.82 0.81
CA LEU A 85 14.75 -0.66 1.71
C LEU A 85 13.79 -0.97 2.86
N ALA A 86 14.03 -0.36 4.02
CA ALA A 86 13.12 -0.46 5.14
C ALA A 86 11.69 -0.03 4.74
N GLY A 87 10.69 -0.78 5.21
CA GLY A 87 9.29 -0.59 4.86
C GLY A 87 8.80 -1.47 3.71
N GLU A 88 9.68 -1.96 2.83
CA GLU A 88 9.34 -2.81 1.68
C GLU A 88 8.07 -2.34 0.95
N ASN A 89 7.02 -3.16 0.84
CA ASN A 89 5.75 -2.80 0.19
C ASN A 89 4.85 -1.88 1.04
N GLN A 90 5.19 -1.59 2.29
CA GLN A 90 4.48 -0.66 3.17
C GLN A 90 4.94 0.79 2.96
N ALA A 91 6.11 0.99 2.38
CA ALA A 91 6.69 2.28 2.06
C ALA A 91 6.33 2.68 0.63
N GLU A 92 5.46 3.69 0.49
CA GLU A 92 5.10 4.26 -0.82
C GLU A 92 6.30 4.92 -1.52
N TYR A 93 7.06 5.70 -0.76
CA TYR A 93 8.26 6.42 -1.20
C TYR A 93 9.53 5.86 -0.56
N HIS A 94 10.48 5.48 -1.39
CA HIS A 94 11.75 4.85 -1.04
C HIS A 94 12.88 5.85 -1.25
N GLY A 95 13.56 6.23 -0.16
CA GLY A 95 14.59 7.26 -0.18
C GLY A 95 15.63 7.07 0.92
N TRP A 96 16.43 8.10 1.12
CA TRP A 96 17.49 8.18 2.13
C TRP A 96 17.40 9.53 2.83
N VAL A 97 18.18 9.68 3.89
CA VAL A 97 18.27 10.94 4.62
C VAL A 97 19.70 11.45 4.50
N CYS A 98 19.89 12.64 3.92
CA CYS A 98 21.19 13.27 3.73
C CYS A 98 21.02 14.76 3.41
N PRO A 99 21.84 15.67 3.97
CA PRO A 99 21.83 17.07 3.60
C PRO A 99 22.14 17.24 2.11
N LYS A 100 21.46 18.19 1.45
CA LYS A 100 21.58 18.44 0.02
C LYS A 100 23.03 18.55 -0.49
N ALA A 101 23.93 19.12 0.31
CA ALA A 101 25.34 19.28 -0.04
C ALA A 101 26.11 17.96 -0.22
N HIS A 102 25.59 16.86 0.32
CA HIS A 102 26.24 15.54 0.31
C HIS A 102 25.42 14.47 -0.39
N GLU A 103 24.19 14.78 -0.82
CA GLU A 103 23.18 13.83 -1.28
C GLU A 103 23.66 12.90 -2.40
N GLU A 104 24.12 13.47 -3.53
CA GLU A 104 24.62 12.70 -4.67
C GLU A 104 25.84 11.84 -4.27
N HIS A 105 26.81 12.45 -3.58
CA HIS A 105 28.05 11.76 -3.22
C HIS A 105 27.78 10.60 -2.26
N PHE A 106 26.94 10.82 -1.25
CA PHE A 106 26.53 9.80 -0.29
C PHE A 106 25.88 8.62 -0.98
N LEU A 107 24.85 8.86 -1.80
CA LEU A 107 24.11 7.77 -2.42
C LEU A 107 24.98 6.97 -3.41
N ILE A 108 25.81 7.65 -4.22
CA ILE A 108 26.70 6.96 -5.15
C ILE A 108 27.69 6.07 -4.41
N GLN A 109 28.31 6.57 -3.33
CA GLN A 109 29.23 5.77 -2.54
C GLN A 109 28.51 4.63 -1.80
N ALA A 110 27.33 4.88 -1.24
CA ALA A 110 26.49 3.85 -0.62
C ALA A 110 26.19 2.70 -1.59
N LEU A 111 25.76 2.98 -2.82
CA LEU A 111 25.48 1.96 -3.82
C LEU A 111 26.72 1.15 -4.21
N ILE A 112 27.89 1.80 -4.28
CA ILE A 112 29.17 1.12 -4.58
C ILE A 112 29.58 0.21 -3.42
N THR A 113 29.47 0.68 -2.18
CA THR A 113 29.77 -0.12 -0.98
C THR A 113 28.81 -1.30 -0.86
N ILE A 114 27.51 -1.08 -1.05
CA ILE A 114 26.48 -2.14 -1.08
C ILE A 114 26.84 -3.21 -2.12
N LYS A 115 27.25 -2.81 -3.32
CA LYS A 115 27.70 -3.76 -4.35
C LYS A 115 28.87 -4.61 -3.85
N LYS A 116 29.87 -3.95 -3.29
CA LYS A 116 31.15 -4.56 -2.89
C LYS A 116 31.00 -5.51 -1.71
N GLU A 117 30.10 -5.20 -0.78
CA GLU A 117 29.99 -5.94 0.47
C GLU A 117 28.84 -6.95 0.42
N LEU A 118 27.68 -6.55 -0.10
CA LEU A 118 26.47 -7.37 -0.07
C LEU A 118 26.23 -8.17 -1.36
N HIS A 119 26.94 -7.85 -2.44
CA HIS A 119 26.86 -8.54 -3.75
C HIS A 119 25.42 -8.79 -4.26
N PRO A 120 24.47 -7.83 -4.15
CA PRO A 120 23.10 -8.05 -4.58
C PRO A 120 23.05 -8.32 -6.08
N GLY A 121 22.12 -9.14 -6.54
CA GLY A 121 21.88 -9.33 -7.98
C GLY A 121 21.19 -8.11 -8.58
N MET A 122 19.89 -8.04 -8.33
CA MET A 122 19.01 -6.96 -8.77
C MET A 122 18.32 -6.38 -7.54
N TRP A 123 18.17 -5.07 -7.49
CA TRP A 123 17.49 -4.39 -6.40
C TRP A 123 16.45 -3.44 -6.98
N GLN A 124 15.20 -3.61 -6.57
CA GLN A 124 14.08 -2.79 -7.02
C GLN A 124 13.65 -1.90 -5.88
N TRP A 125 13.68 -0.60 -6.11
CA TRP A 125 13.11 0.36 -5.17
C TRP A 125 11.64 0.59 -5.51
N GLY A 126 10.91 1.14 -4.54
CA GLY A 126 9.64 1.81 -4.71
C GLY A 126 9.80 3.13 -5.47
N TRP A 127 8.81 4.01 -5.37
CA TRP A 127 8.90 5.33 -5.98
C TRP A 127 9.90 6.19 -5.20
N LEU A 128 10.74 6.95 -5.89
CA LEU A 128 11.53 7.98 -5.22
C LEU A 128 10.59 9.06 -4.67
N PRO A 129 10.91 9.64 -3.49
CA PRO A 129 10.17 10.78 -2.99
C PRO A 129 10.03 11.91 -4.02
N PRO A 130 8.90 12.63 -4.02
CA PRO A 130 8.76 13.86 -4.80
C PRO A 130 9.89 14.85 -4.49
N GLY A 131 10.48 15.47 -5.52
CA GLY A 131 11.50 16.51 -5.37
C GLY A 131 12.94 16.02 -5.14
N VAL A 132 13.18 14.70 -5.17
CA VAL A 132 14.53 14.12 -5.21
C VAL A 132 15.29 14.61 -6.45
N ASP A 133 16.56 14.97 -6.29
CA ASP A 133 17.45 15.16 -7.44
C ASP A 133 17.70 13.80 -8.11
N THR A 134 17.58 13.74 -9.43
CA THR A 134 17.66 12.49 -10.20
C THR A 134 18.93 12.37 -11.03
N ASP A 135 19.83 13.37 -11.01
CA ASP A 135 21.03 13.40 -11.86
C ASP A 135 21.99 12.24 -11.54
N TRP A 136 22.02 11.80 -10.28
CA TRP A 136 22.82 10.66 -9.83
C TRP A 136 22.45 9.33 -10.53
N LEU A 137 21.23 9.20 -11.07
CA LEU A 137 20.81 8.02 -11.85
C LEU A 137 21.67 7.83 -13.12
N HIS A 138 22.31 8.90 -13.57
CA HIS A 138 23.19 8.94 -14.75
C HIS A 138 24.68 9.04 -14.39
N ALA A 139 25.03 8.93 -13.10
CA ALA A 139 26.40 9.08 -12.65
C ALA A 139 27.32 8.05 -13.31
N LYS A 140 28.32 8.54 -14.05
CA LYS A 140 29.33 7.70 -14.73
C LYS A 140 30.08 6.79 -13.75
N LEU A 141 30.23 7.22 -12.50
CA LEU A 141 30.93 6.46 -11.46
C LEU A 141 30.20 5.13 -11.13
N LEU A 142 28.86 5.13 -11.13
CA LEU A 142 28.08 3.90 -10.92
C LEU A 142 28.31 2.90 -12.05
N HIS A 143 28.26 3.35 -13.30
CA HIS A 143 28.51 2.51 -14.46
C HIS A 143 29.95 1.96 -14.49
N LYS A 144 30.95 2.78 -14.15
CA LYS A 144 32.35 2.33 -14.00
C LYS A 144 32.51 1.24 -12.94
N ASN A 145 31.69 1.27 -11.90
CA ASN A 145 31.62 0.24 -10.88
C ASN A 145 30.64 -0.90 -11.23
N GLY A 146 30.17 -0.98 -12.48
CA GLY A 146 29.28 -2.05 -12.97
C GLY A 146 27.91 -2.06 -12.30
N ILE A 147 27.41 -0.90 -11.90
CA ILE A 147 26.05 -0.67 -11.41
C ILE A 147 25.27 -0.02 -12.55
N TYR A 148 24.18 -0.65 -12.95
CA TYR A 148 23.35 -0.22 -14.07
C TYR A 148 21.95 0.06 -13.56
N ILE A 149 21.36 1.18 -13.99
CA ILE A 149 20.07 1.64 -13.49
C ILE A 149 19.08 1.69 -14.66
N ASN A 150 17.89 1.15 -14.42
CA ASN A 150 16.72 1.37 -15.26
C ASN A 150 15.66 2.12 -14.43
N THR A 151 14.89 3.00 -15.07
CA THR A 151 13.84 3.77 -14.40
C THR A 151 12.48 3.57 -15.08
N ILE A 152 11.42 3.67 -14.28
CA ILE A 152 10.05 3.79 -14.74
C ILE A 152 9.53 5.13 -14.22
N ALA A 153 8.94 5.94 -15.10
CA ALA A 153 8.30 7.20 -14.74
C ALA A 153 6.77 7.03 -14.66
N LEU A 154 6.15 7.77 -13.74
CA LEU A 154 4.70 7.89 -13.60
C LEU A 154 4.37 9.23 -12.94
N ASP A 155 3.25 9.84 -13.33
CA ASP A 155 2.71 10.99 -12.64
C ASP A 155 1.81 10.55 -11.47
N SER A 156 2.11 11.03 -10.26
CA SER A 156 1.29 10.80 -9.08
C SER A 156 0.26 11.91 -8.91
N PRO A 157 -1.02 11.57 -8.73
CA PRO A 157 -2.08 12.55 -8.55
C PRO A 157 -1.99 13.24 -7.18
N LEU A 158 -2.09 14.57 -7.18
CA LEU A 158 -2.17 15.41 -6.00
C LEU A 158 -3.47 16.23 -6.00
N HIS A 159 -3.98 16.53 -4.82
CA HIS A 159 -4.99 17.57 -4.63
C HIS A 159 -4.40 18.74 -3.84
N ASN A 160 -4.12 19.84 -4.53
CA ASN A 160 -3.77 21.10 -3.92
C ASN A 160 -5.02 21.78 -3.32
N LEU A 161 -5.03 21.91 -1.99
CA LEU A 161 -6.12 22.49 -1.19
C LEU A 161 -6.02 24.01 -1.08
N GLN A 162 -4.87 24.60 -1.43
CA GLN A 162 -4.67 26.04 -1.52
C GLN A 162 -5.45 26.65 -2.70
N HIS A 163 -5.87 25.82 -3.66
CA HIS A 163 -6.75 26.18 -4.77
C HIS A 163 -8.17 25.63 -4.56
N PRO A 164 -9.04 26.34 -3.81
CA PRO A 164 -10.31 25.79 -3.34
C PRO A 164 -11.32 25.48 -4.44
N GLU A 165 -11.17 26.06 -5.63
CA GLU A 165 -12.13 25.96 -6.74
C GLU A 165 -12.46 24.51 -7.11
N LYS A 166 -11.44 23.64 -7.17
CA LYS A 166 -11.64 22.23 -7.50
C LYS A 166 -12.42 21.51 -6.40
N LEU A 167 -12.03 21.69 -5.14
CA LEU A 167 -12.71 21.07 -4.00
C LEU A 167 -14.17 21.53 -3.93
N GLU A 168 -14.42 22.83 -4.09
CA GLU A 168 -15.78 23.37 -4.14
C GLU A 168 -16.60 22.79 -5.29
N LYS A 169 -16.01 22.64 -6.48
CA LYS A 169 -16.67 22.00 -7.62
C LYS A 169 -17.00 20.54 -7.34
N ILE A 170 -16.09 19.80 -6.71
CA ILE A 170 -16.30 18.40 -6.30
C ILE A 170 -17.46 18.30 -5.30
N ILE A 171 -17.50 19.16 -4.29
CA ILE A 171 -18.57 19.21 -3.27
C ILE A 171 -19.90 19.63 -3.92
N LYS A 172 -19.87 20.64 -4.80
CA LYS A 172 -21.07 21.20 -5.45
C LYS A 172 -21.66 20.26 -6.50
N HIS A 173 -20.88 19.32 -7.03
CA HIS A 173 -21.30 18.38 -8.06
C HIS A 173 -22.51 17.54 -7.61
N LYS A 174 -23.57 17.53 -8.44
CA LYS A 174 -24.88 16.92 -8.13
C LYS A 174 -24.76 15.47 -7.66
N SER A 175 -23.96 14.64 -8.33
CA SER A 175 -23.79 13.22 -7.95
C SER A 175 -23.18 13.06 -6.56
N ASN A 176 -22.22 13.91 -6.18
CA ASN A 176 -21.57 13.84 -4.87
C ASN A 176 -22.49 14.35 -3.77
N LYS A 177 -23.21 15.46 -4.01
CA LYS A 177 -24.26 15.95 -3.10
C LYS A 177 -25.31 14.88 -2.81
N ILE A 178 -25.77 14.16 -3.83
CA ILE A 178 -26.77 13.09 -3.65
C ILE A 178 -26.22 12.00 -2.73
N LYS A 179 -24.97 11.55 -2.94
CA LYS A 179 -24.34 10.52 -2.09
C LYS A 179 -24.25 10.97 -0.62
N ILE A 180 -23.74 12.18 -0.39
CA ILE A 180 -23.61 12.75 0.96
C ILE A 180 -24.98 12.90 1.62
N ASN A 181 -25.94 13.50 0.92
CA ASN A 181 -27.29 13.73 1.45
C ASN A 181 -28.02 12.41 1.75
N ARG A 182 -27.77 11.35 0.97
CA ARG A 182 -28.39 10.05 1.20
C ARG A 182 -27.93 9.42 2.53
N LEU A 183 -26.66 9.57 2.90
CA LEU A 183 -26.16 9.15 4.21
C LEU A 183 -26.67 10.05 5.34
N LYS A 184 -26.66 11.38 5.14
CA LYS A 184 -27.16 12.34 6.12
C LYS A 184 -28.65 12.16 6.47
N ARG A 185 -29.46 11.64 5.53
CA ARG A 185 -30.88 11.33 5.78
C ARG A 185 -31.09 10.14 6.70
N THR A 186 -30.10 9.25 6.81
CA THR A 186 -30.21 8.01 7.58
C THR A 186 -29.35 8.03 8.85
N GLY A 187 -28.65 9.13 9.10
CA GLY A 187 -27.81 9.27 10.29
C GLY A 187 -26.85 10.46 10.20
N GLU A 188 -26.16 10.71 11.32
CA GLU A 188 -25.13 11.73 11.41
C GLU A 188 -23.83 11.27 10.74
N LEU A 189 -23.10 12.20 10.12
CA LEU A 189 -21.75 11.96 9.61
C LEU A 189 -20.76 12.78 10.42
N ARG A 190 -19.80 12.11 11.05
CA ARG A 190 -18.76 12.72 11.89
C ARG A 190 -17.39 12.21 11.44
N ILE A 191 -16.44 13.11 11.24
CA ILE A 191 -15.06 12.76 10.91
C ILE A 191 -14.17 13.07 12.12
N GLU A 192 -13.23 12.19 12.43
CA GLU A 192 -12.28 12.39 13.52
C GLU A 192 -10.88 11.87 13.13
N ARG A 193 -9.85 12.51 13.66
CA ARG A 193 -8.46 12.03 13.61
C ARG A 193 -8.14 11.30 14.91
N ILE A 194 -7.68 10.06 14.78
CA ILE A 194 -7.25 9.22 15.87
C ILE A 194 -5.74 9.40 16.07
N ARG A 195 -5.33 9.73 17.30
CA ARG A 195 -3.93 9.87 17.68
C ARG A 195 -3.52 8.96 18.84
N ASP A 196 -4.48 8.23 19.40
CA ASP A 196 -4.30 7.37 20.56
C ASP A 196 -4.27 5.90 20.15
N ARG A 197 -3.31 5.14 20.71
CA ARG A 197 -3.11 3.72 20.40
C ARG A 197 -4.32 2.88 20.83
N ASN A 198 -4.86 3.08 22.04
CA ASN A 198 -5.99 2.29 22.54
C ASN A 198 -7.22 2.47 21.65
N ARG A 199 -7.50 3.72 21.28
CA ARG A 199 -8.58 4.04 20.34
C ARG A 199 -8.34 3.42 18.96
N ALA A 200 -7.09 3.35 18.51
CA ALA A 200 -6.77 2.67 17.26
C ALA A 200 -6.96 1.15 17.35
N GLU A 201 -6.59 0.53 18.46
CA GLU A 201 -6.80 -0.90 18.72
C GLU A 201 -8.28 -1.30 18.69
N GLU A 202 -9.16 -0.45 19.24
CA GLU A 202 -10.62 -0.66 19.17
C GLU A 202 -11.15 -0.71 17.72
N LEU A 203 -10.53 0.06 16.82
CA LEU A 203 -11.01 0.25 15.45
C LEU A 203 -10.34 -0.71 14.45
N ILE A 204 -9.10 -1.13 14.71
CA ILE A 204 -8.23 -1.74 13.71
C ILE A 204 -8.80 -3.05 13.16
N GLU A 205 -9.47 -3.86 13.96
CA GLU A 205 -10.07 -5.12 13.50
C GLU A 205 -11.15 -4.88 12.44
N THR A 206 -12.00 -3.88 12.66
CA THR A 206 -13.03 -3.52 11.70
C THR A 206 -12.42 -3.00 10.39
N ILE A 207 -11.36 -2.19 10.50
CA ILE A 207 -10.62 -1.66 9.35
C ILE A 207 -9.95 -2.79 8.55
N ILE A 208 -9.31 -3.73 9.24
CA ILE A 208 -8.68 -4.91 8.66
C ILE A 208 -9.72 -5.70 7.86
N ASP A 209 -10.89 -5.97 8.44
CA ASP A 209 -11.95 -6.70 7.76
C ASP A 209 -12.45 -5.96 6.51
N GLN A 210 -12.70 -4.65 6.61
CA GLN A 210 -13.11 -3.82 5.47
C GLN A 210 -12.06 -3.83 4.35
N TYR A 211 -10.80 -3.66 4.73
CA TYR A 211 -9.67 -3.62 3.82
C TYR A 211 -9.45 -4.96 3.13
N ASN A 212 -9.36 -6.05 3.90
CA ASN A 212 -9.20 -7.42 3.42
C ASN A 212 -10.34 -7.82 2.47
N PHE A 213 -11.59 -7.51 2.80
CA PHE A 213 -12.73 -7.84 1.95
C PHE A 213 -12.65 -7.14 0.59
N ARG A 214 -12.35 -5.83 0.59
CA ARG A 214 -12.15 -5.06 -0.63
C ARG A 214 -10.98 -5.62 -1.45
N HIS A 215 -9.85 -5.90 -0.80
CA HIS A 215 -8.66 -6.43 -1.44
C HIS A 215 -8.89 -7.81 -2.06
N LEU A 216 -9.57 -8.71 -1.35
CA LEU A 216 -9.93 -10.03 -1.86
C LEU A 216 -10.80 -9.91 -3.11
N SER A 217 -11.80 -9.02 -3.06
CA SER A 217 -12.75 -8.81 -4.16
C SER A 217 -12.07 -8.28 -5.44
N LEU A 218 -11.07 -7.41 -5.33
CA LEU A 218 -10.44 -6.75 -6.46
C LEU A 218 -9.18 -7.49 -6.94
N TYR A 219 -8.32 -7.90 -6.01
CA TYR A 219 -6.94 -8.28 -6.27
C TYR A 219 -6.61 -9.74 -5.95
N ASP A 220 -7.57 -10.53 -5.43
CA ASP A 220 -7.31 -11.92 -5.00
C ASP A 220 -6.29 -12.02 -3.86
N ASN A 221 -6.24 -11.02 -2.98
CA ASN A 221 -5.32 -11.01 -1.83
C ASN A 221 -6.02 -10.61 -0.54
N ILE A 222 -5.48 -11.07 0.59
CA ILE A 222 -5.97 -10.75 1.94
C ILE A 222 -4.77 -10.19 2.72
N PRO A 223 -4.46 -8.89 2.59
CA PRO A 223 -3.18 -8.32 3.02
C PRO A 223 -2.79 -8.62 4.47
N PHE A 224 -3.72 -8.48 5.43
CA PHE A 224 -3.43 -8.74 6.84
C PHE A 224 -3.41 -10.24 7.21
N LYS A 225 -3.90 -11.12 6.32
CA LYS A 225 -3.73 -12.57 6.47
C LYS A 225 -2.38 -13.03 5.91
N SER A 226 -1.91 -12.39 4.84
CA SER A 226 -0.59 -12.67 4.25
C SER A 226 0.58 -12.02 5.01
N ASP A 227 0.31 -10.97 5.79
CA ASP A 227 1.29 -10.23 6.58
C ASP A 227 0.71 -10.00 7.98
N THR A 228 1.05 -10.90 8.91
CA THR A 228 0.55 -10.91 10.29
C THR A 228 1.12 -9.78 11.13
N HIS A 229 2.29 -9.25 10.76
CA HIS A 229 2.98 -8.17 11.47
C HIS A 229 2.40 -6.79 11.12
N LYS A 230 1.71 -6.68 9.99
CA LYS A 230 1.10 -5.43 9.49
C LYS A 230 0.23 -4.72 10.53
N LYS A 231 -0.59 -5.46 11.29
CA LYS A 231 -1.46 -4.87 12.33
C LYS A 231 -0.64 -4.17 13.40
N GLU A 232 0.27 -4.89 14.04
CA GLU A 232 1.09 -4.34 15.13
C GLU A 232 1.99 -3.22 14.64
N TRP A 233 2.52 -3.32 13.41
CA TRP A 233 3.28 -2.25 12.80
C TRP A 233 2.49 -0.94 12.68
N HIS A 234 1.23 -0.97 12.24
CA HIS A 234 0.38 0.22 12.19
C HIS A 234 0.13 0.78 13.60
N LEU A 235 -0.17 -0.07 14.59
CA LEU A 235 -0.38 0.38 15.97
C LEU A 235 0.87 1.04 16.56
N LYS A 236 2.06 0.49 16.31
CA LYS A 236 3.34 1.10 16.69
C LYS A 236 3.60 2.43 16.00
N GLN A 237 3.09 2.67 14.78
CA GLN A 237 3.22 4.00 14.15
C GLN A 237 2.56 5.07 15.02
N ILE A 238 1.32 4.83 15.46
CA ILE A 238 0.58 5.81 16.27
C ILE A 238 1.30 6.10 17.58
N GLU A 239 1.94 5.10 18.17
CA GLU A 239 2.72 5.27 19.39
C GLU A 239 4.02 6.05 19.18
N LEU A 240 4.81 5.69 18.15
CA LEU A 240 6.15 6.28 17.95
C LEU A 240 6.13 7.62 17.19
N MET A 241 5.10 7.86 16.39
CA MET A 241 4.99 9.01 15.50
C MET A 241 3.55 9.55 15.38
N PRO A 242 2.85 9.84 16.49
CA PRO A 242 1.46 10.27 16.47
C PRO A 242 1.22 11.52 15.61
N GLU A 243 2.18 12.45 15.58
CA GLU A 243 2.09 13.68 14.80
C GLU A 243 2.26 13.45 13.29
N TYR A 244 3.04 12.45 12.88
CA TYR A 244 3.23 12.07 11.48
C TYR A 244 2.21 11.05 10.98
N THR A 245 1.42 10.45 11.88
CA THR A 245 0.33 9.56 11.51
C THR A 245 -0.95 10.36 11.29
N HIS A 246 -1.55 10.20 10.11
CA HIS A 246 -2.85 10.78 9.77
C HIS A 246 -3.90 9.68 9.69
N PHE A 247 -4.23 9.11 10.86
CA PHE A 247 -5.27 8.11 10.98
C PHE A 247 -6.63 8.79 11.15
N THR A 248 -7.42 8.85 10.08
CA THR A 248 -8.71 9.54 10.06
C THR A 248 -9.83 8.57 9.76
N VAL A 249 -10.91 8.68 10.52
CA VAL A 249 -12.10 7.84 10.37
C VAL A 249 -13.34 8.69 10.15
N LEU A 250 -14.26 8.18 9.34
CA LEU A 250 -15.59 8.72 9.13
C LEU A 250 -16.61 7.78 9.74
N TRP A 251 -17.46 8.34 10.57
CA TRP A 251 -18.56 7.69 11.25
C TRP A 251 -19.87 7.94 10.52
N HIS A 252 -20.75 6.95 10.58
CA HIS A 252 -22.19 7.10 10.30
C HIS A 252 -22.96 6.68 11.55
N ASN A 253 -23.51 7.65 12.28
CA ASN A 253 -23.88 7.48 13.69
C ASN A 253 -22.68 6.93 14.49
N ASP A 254 -22.85 5.80 15.18
CA ASP A 254 -21.79 5.14 15.96
C ASP A 254 -21.09 4.00 15.19
N GLU A 255 -21.34 3.86 13.87
CA GLU A 255 -20.71 2.84 13.03
C GLU A 255 -19.54 3.41 12.23
N LEU A 256 -18.41 2.71 12.22
CA LEU A 256 -17.25 3.05 11.40
C LEU A 256 -17.56 2.87 9.91
N LEU A 257 -17.74 3.97 9.18
CA LEU A 257 -18.13 3.97 7.77
C LEU A 257 -16.93 3.83 6.83
N ALA A 258 -15.84 4.56 7.12
CA ALA A 258 -14.63 4.57 6.30
C ALA A 258 -13.43 5.07 7.08
N SER A 259 -12.22 4.75 6.62
CA SER A 259 -10.98 5.22 7.24
C SER A 259 -9.85 5.39 6.24
N ASN A 260 -8.89 6.24 6.61
CA ASN A 260 -7.56 6.37 6.04
C ASN A 260 -6.56 6.20 7.18
N PHE A 261 -5.73 5.17 7.13
CA PHE A 261 -4.50 5.13 7.92
C PHE A 261 -3.36 5.59 7.01
N GLY A 262 -3.11 6.90 7.01
CA GLY A 262 -2.07 7.54 6.20
C GLY A 262 -1.03 8.23 7.06
N TYR A 263 -0.22 9.05 6.40
CA TYR A 263 0.86 9.81 7.03
C TYR A 263 0.71 11.29 6.71
N CYS A 264 1.39 12.18 7.42
CA CYS A 264 1.44 13.59 7.08
C CYS A 264 2.79 14.22 7.40
N THR A 265 3.16 15.22 6.63
CA THR A 265 4.20 16.21 6.99
C THR A 265 3.51 17.53 7.30
N ASP A 266 4.26 18.59 7.62
CA ASP A 266 3.69 19.92 7.91
C ASP A 266 2.84 20.50 6.76
N GLU A 267 3.06 20.06 5.52
CA GLU A 267 2.40 20.61 4.34
C GLU A 267 1.36 19.67 3.72
N LYS A 268 1.53 18.35 3.83
CA LYS A 268 0.74 17.38 3.07
C LYS A 268 0.30 16.17 3.87
N VAL A 269 -0.87 15.65 3.53
CA VAL A 269 -1.36 14.34 3.97
C VAL A 269 -1.19 13.32 2.86
N LEU A 270 -0.60 12.17 3.18
CA LEU A 270 -0.42 11.02 2.31
C LEU A 270 -1.54 10.00 2.51
N LEU A 271 -2.25 9.67 1.45
CA LEU A 271 -3.27 8.63 1.47
C LEU A 271 -2.62 7.24 1.63
N GLY A 272 -2.99 6.50 2.67
CA GLY A 272 -2.40 5.19 2.97
C GLY A 272 -3.42 4.06 2.86
N LEU A 273 -3.61 3.33 3.96
CA LEU A 273 -4.60 2.26 4.05
C LEU A 273 -6.00 2.85 4.08
N VAL A 274 -6.69 2.81 2.95
CA VAL A 274 -8.07 3.26 2.82
C VAL A 274 -9.03 2.08 2.87
N SER A 275 -10.03 2.14 3.75
CA SER A 275 -11.10 1.16 3.84
C SER A 275 -12.47 1.82 3.98
N TYR A 276 -13.52 1.05 3.74
CA TYR A 276 -14.90 1.45 4.01
C TYR A 276 -15.78 0.24 4.26
N ASP A 277 -16.89 0.46 4.95
CA ASP A 277 -17.90 -0.56 5.18
C ASP A 277 -18.55 -0.98 3.84
N PRO A 278 -18.29 -2.21 3.37
CA PRO A 278 -18.82 -2.67 2.09
C PRO A 278 -20.35 -2.73 2.12
N VAL A 279 -21.00 -2.96 3.27
CA VAL A 279 -22.47 -3.03 3.41
C VAL A 279 -23.14 -1.73 2.97
N LYS A 280 -22.48 -0.60 3.20
CA LYS A 280 -22.95 0.73 2.81
C LYS A 280 -22.54 1.08 1.38
N GLY A 281 -22.04 0.13 0.58
CA GLY A 281 -21.53 0.33 -0.79
C GLY A 281 -22.46 1.12 -1.71
N ALA A 282 -23.78 0.91 -1.60
CA ALA A 282 -24.81 1.64 -2.36
C ALA A 282 -24.81 3.16 -2.14
N TYR A 283 -24.18 3.63 -1.06
CA TYR A 283 -24.02 5.03 -0.70
C TYR A 283 -22.64 5.59 -1.08
N SER A 284 -21.78 4.78 -1.73
CA SER A 284 -20.41 5.16 -2.12
C SER A 284 -19.57 5.74 -0.98
N PRO A 285 -19.42 5.03 0.16
CA PRO A 285 -18.75 5.55 1.35
C PRO A 285 -17.32 6.02 1.08
N GLY A 286 -16.55 5.31 0.24
CA GLY A 286 -15.21 5.76 -0.14
C GLY A 286 -15.16 7.14 -0.84
N VAL A 287 -16.17 7.46 -1.67
CA VAL A 287 -16.27 8.78 -2.31
C VAL A 287 -16.62 9.85 -1.28
N VAL A 288 -17.60 9.56 -0.41
CA VAL A 288 -18.02 10.49 0.64
C VAL A 288 -16.87 10.75 1.60
N PHE A 289 -16.14 9.70 1.98
CA PHE A 289 -14.96 9.77 2.80
C PHE A 289 -13.87 10.63 2.19
N LEU A 290 -13.49 10.42 0.94
CA LEU A 290 -12.44 11.21 0.31
C LEU A 290 -12.78 12.71 0.27
N ILE A 291 -14.05 13.06 0.01
CA ILE A 291 -14.51 14.46 0.03
C ILE A 291 -14.41 15.02 1.45
N LYS A 292 -14.91 14.27 2.44
CA LYS A 292 -14.87 14.68 3.85
C LYS A 292 -13.46 14.80 4.38
N LEU A 293 -12.56 13.92 3.96
CA LEU A 293 -11.14 13.97 4.29
C LEU A 293 -10.49 15.23 3.73
N MET A 294 -10.73 15.59 2.46
CA MET A 294 -10.22 16.84 1.87
C MET A 294 -10.73 18.09 2.60
N GLU A 295 -12.01 18.11 3.00
CA GLU A 295 -12.54 19.20 3.84
C GLU A 295 -11.83 19.25 5.20
N PHE A 296 -11.72 18.10 5.87
CA PHE A 296 -11.15 17.99 7.22
C PHE A 296 -9.66 18.37 7.27
N ILE A 297 -8.83 17.86 6.37
CA ILE A 297 -7.40 18.19 6.35
C ILE A 297 -7.13 19.64 5.94
N LYS A 298 -8.02 20.24 5.14
CA LYS A 298 -7.97 21.67 4.84
C LYS A 298 -8.28 22.50 6.09
N GLU A 299 -9.26 22.09 6.89
CA GLU A 299 -9.58 22.70 8.18
C GLU A 299 -8.42 22.55 9.18
N GLU A 300 -7.69 21.44 9.14
CA GLU A 300 -6.44 21.25 9.91
C GLU A 300 -5.25 22.09 9.38
N GLY A 301 -5.39 22.75 8.23
CA GLY A 301 -4.38 23.66 7.67
C GLY A 301 -3.39 23.04 6.67
N PHE A 302 -3.60 21.78 6.25
CA PHE A 302 -2.73 21.15 5.24
C PHE A 302 -2.95 21.75 3.84
N GLY A 303 -1.86 21.88 3.09
CA GLY A 303 -1.85 22.41 1.72
C GLY A 303 -2.19 21.37 0.66
N TYR A 304 -1.85 20.10 0.88
CA TYR A 304 -2.00 19.06 -0.14
C TYR A 304 -2.53 17.74 0.42
N LEU A 305 -3.30 17.02 -0.40
CA LEU A 305 -3.55 15.59 -0.27
C LEU A 305 -2.82 14.85 -1.38
N ASP A 306 -1.81 14.06 -1.02
CA ASP A 306 -1.14 13.14 -1.91
C ASP A 306 -1.97 11.86 -2.04
N LEU A 307 -2.54 11.65 -3.22
CA LEU A 307 -3.43 10.53 -3.49
C LEU A 307 -2.67 9.23 -3.78
N THR A 308 -1.33 9.27 -3.77
CA THR A 308 -0.38 8.19 -4.10
C THR A 308 -0.49 7.67 -5.54
N PRO A 309 0.62 7.17 -6.12
CA PRO A 309 0.58 6.57 -7.44
C PRO A 309 -0.31 5.31 -7.48
N GLY A 310 -0.67 4.87 -8.69
CA GLY A 310 -1.50 3.67 -8.86
C GLY A 310 -2.32 3.61 -10.15
N GLY A 311 -2.40 4.71 -10.91
CA GLY A 311 -3.04 4.74 -12.23
C GLY A 311 -4.54 4.43 -12.22
N ASP A 312 -5.22 4.53 -11.07
CA ASP A 312 -6.67 4.35 -10.98
C ASP A 312 -7.37 5.65 -11.36
N SER A 313 -8.23 5.56 -12.38
CA SER A 313 -9.17 6.62 -12.80
C SER A 313 -9.97 7.24 -11.66
N TYR A 314 -10.14 6.53 -10.54
CA TYR A 314 -10.74 7.05 -9.33
C TYR A 314 -9.98 8.26 -8.78
N LYS A 315 -8.66 8.14 -8.57
CA LYS A 315 -7.81 9.19 -7.98
C LYS A 315 -7.71 10.41 -8.89
N GLU A 316 -7.57 10.18 -10.19
CA GLU A 316 -7.48 11.22 -11.23
C GLU A 316 -8.67 12.20 -11.24
N ARG A 317 -9.88 11.73 -10.89
CA ARG A 317 -11.06 12.61 -10.84
C ARG A 317 -10.96 13.67 -9.74
N TYR A 318 -10.24 13.36 -8.67
CA TYR A 318 -10.09 14.24 -7.52
C TYR A 318 -8.84 15.09 -7.63
N ALA A 319 -7.81 14.65 -8.36
CA ALA A 319 -6.61 15.44 -8.58
C ALA A 319 -6.88 16.79 -9.29
N ASN A 320 -6.07 17.79 -8.95
CA ASN A 320 -5.91 19.04 -9.69
C ASN A 320 -4.45 19.32 -10.06
N GLU A 321 -3.50 18.54 -9.53
CA GLU A 321 -2.08 18.61 -9.84
C GLU A 321 -1.48 17.21 -9.91
N HIS A 322 -0.27 17.13 -10.45
CA HIS A 322 0.49 15.90 -10.58
C HIS A 322 1.96 16.15 -10.29
N VAL A 323 2.62 15.14 -9.72
CA VAL A 323 4.08 15.15 -9.54
C VAL A 323 4.71 13.95 -10.24
N ALA A 324 5.76 14.22 -11.01
CA ALA A 324 6.51 13.18 -11.69
C ALA A 324 7.31 12.36 -10.68
N LEU A 325 7.14 11.04 -10.71
CA LEU A 325 7.87 10.09 -9.88
C LEU A 325 8.71 9.15 -10.74
N LEU A 326 9.83 8.71 -10.18
CA LEU A 326 10.69 7.68 -10.76
C LEU A 326 10.76 6.47 -9.85
N LYS A 327 10.78 5.28 -10.45
CA LYS A 327 11.00 3.99 -9.78
C LYS A 327 12.27 3.35 -10.33
N PRO A 328 13.41 3.44 -9.61
CA PRO A 328 14.67 2.88 -10.08
C PRO A 328 14.75 1.37 -9.84
N SER A 329 15.49 0.69 -10.72
CA SER A 329 15.86 -0.71 -10.60
C SER A 329 17.34 -0.85 -10.92
N PHE A 330 18.09 -1.36 -9.95
CA PHE A 330 19.53 -1.52 -10.00
C PHE A 330 19.88 -2.94 -10.43
N SER A 331 20.85 -3.06 -11.33
CA SER A 331 21.49 -4.32 -11.68
C SER A 331 22.98 -4.18 -11.40
N PHE A 332 23.52 -5.03 -10.54
CA PHE A 332 24.91 -4.95 -10.10
C PHE A 332 25.87 -5.76 -10.98
N ASN A 333 25.35 -6.34 -12.06
CA ASN A 333 26.13 -6.89 -13.14
C ASN A 333 25.44 -6.68 -14.50
N ARG A 334 26.26 -6.69 -15.57
CA ARG A 334 25.81 -6.39 -16.94
C ARG A 334 24.82 -7.41 -17.50
N TYR A 335 24.99 -8.68 -17.14
CA TYR A 335 24.11 -9.75 -17.62
C TYR A 335 22.67 -9.57 -17.15
N GLN A 336 22.47 -9.29 -15.85
CA GLN A 336 21.15 -9.05 -15.29
C GLN A 336 20.53 -7.75 -15.80
N TRP A 337 21.35 -6.71 -16.02
CA TRP A 337 20.89 -5.49 -16.68
C TRP A 337 20.35 -5.77 -18.09
N MET A 338 21.10 -6.50 -18.92
CA MET A 338 20.64 -6.85 -20.27
C MET A 338 19.34 -7.67 -20.24
N LYS A 339 19.27 -8.67 -19.35
CA LYS A 339 18.06 -9.50 -19.17
C LYS A 339 16.84 -8.66 -18.78
N SER A 340 16.98 -7.75 -17.82
CA SER A 340 15.89 -6.88 -17.35
C SER A 340 15.50 -5.84 -18.39
N TYR A 341 16.47 -5.26 -19.09
CA TYR A 341 16.25 -4.30 -20.18
C TYR A 341 15.45 -4.93 -21.33
N LEU A 342 15.86 -6.11 -21.80
CA LEU A 342 15.16 -6.86 -22.85
C LEU A 342 13.74 -7.23 -22.41
N ALA A 343 13.58 -7.78 -21.20
CA ALA A 343 12.26 -8.13 -20.66
C ALA A 343 11.32 -6.90 -20.59
N SER A 344 11.86 -5.73 -20.24
CA SER A 344 11.10 -4.48 -20.17
C SER A 344 10.72 -3.94 -21.54
N ARG A 345 11.59 -4.10 -22.55
CA ARG A 345 11.30 -3.73 -23.95
C ARG A 345 10.22 -4.61 -24.55
N VAL A 346 10.31 -5.93 -24.32
CA VAL A 346 9.26 -6.89 -24.73
C VAL A 346 7.94 -6.56 -24.04
N ARG A 347 7.93 -6.29 -22.73
CA ARG A 347 6.70 -5.89 -22.03
C ARG A 347 6.10 -4.59 -22.56
N ARG A 348 6.91 -3.58 -22.89
CA ARG A 348 6.43 -2.31 -23.47
C ARG A 348 5.82 -2.53 -24.85
N PHE A 349 6.50 -3.28 -25.70
CA PHE A 349 6.00 -3.66 -27.02
C PHE A 349 4.66 -4.40 -26.87
N LEU A 350 4.62 -5.44 -26.04
CA LEU A 350 3.39 -6.18 -25.77
C LEU A 350 2.28 -5.28 -25.23
N LYS A 351 2.56 -4.35 -24.31
CA LYS A 351 1.56 -3.37 -23.82
C LYS A 351 1.04 -2.41 -24.90
N GLN A 352 1.82 -2.11 -25.93
CA GLN A 352 1.38 -1.26 -27.05
C GLN A 352 0.46 -2.01 -28.02
N TYR A 353 0.59 -3.33 -28.12
CA TYR A 353 -0.22 -4.16 -29.04
C TYR A 353 -1.32 -4.97 -28.34
N LEU A 354 -1.30 -5.05 -27.02
CA LEU A 354 -2.23 -5.85 -26.23
C LEU A 354 -2.82 -4.98 -25.12
N THR A 355 -4.14 -4.86 -25.08
CA THR A 355 -4.81 -4.22 -23.95
C THR A 355 -4.52 -5.00 -22.66
N ALA A 356 -4.70 -4.39 -21.48
CA ALA A 356 -4.61 -5.13 -20.20
C ALA A 356 -5.54 -6.37 -20.19
N LYS A 357 -6.65 -6.28 -20.92
CA LYS A 357 -7.57 -7.38 -21.19
C LYS A 357 -6.91 -8.50 -22.01
N ASP A 358 -6.10 -8.19 -23.01
CA ASP A 358 -5.40 -9.17 -23.86
C ASP A 358 -4.21 -9.83 -23.17
N ILE A 359 -3.43 -9.10 -22.36
CA ILE A 359 -2.34 -9.68 -21.53
C ILE A 359 -2.92 -10.61 -20.47
N ALA A 360 -3.99 -10.20 -19.79
CA ALA A 360 -4.73 -11.07 -18.89
C ALA A 360 -5.36 -12.24 -19.64
N THR A 361 -5.84 -12.05 -20.88
CA THR A 361 -6.40 -13.12 -21.73
C THR A 361 -5.33 -14.08 -22.23
N ILE A 362 -4.08 -13.66 -22.44
CA ILE A 362 -2.95 -14.54 -22.80
C ILE A 362 -2.49 -15.33 -21.58
N LYS A 363 -2.28 -14.66 -20.43
CA LYS A 363 -1.94 -15.33 -19.16
C LYS A 363 -3.05 -16.31 -18.75
N ASN A 364 -4.30 -15.91 -18.92
CA ASN A 364 -5.47 -16.76 -18.74
C ASN A 364 -5.67 -17.76 -19.87
N ARG A 365 -5.19 -17.57 -21.11
CA ARG A 365 -5.23 -18.58 -22.19
C ARG A 365 -4.20 -19.66 -21.95
N VAL A 366 -3.02 -19.32 -21.44
CA VAL A 366 -2.01 -20.29 -21.04
C VAL A 366 -2.50 -21.11 -19.84
N LYS A 367 -3.01 -20.45 -18.78
CA LYS A 367 -3.69 -21.12 -17.66
C LYS A 367 -4.95 -21.89 -18.10
N LYS A 368 -5.80 -21.32 -18.95
CA LYS A 368 -7.03 -21.96 -19.48
C LYS A 368 -6.75 -23.05 -20.49
N ASN A 369 -5.62 -23.07 -21.21
CA ASN A 369 -5.31 -24.19 -22.11
C ASN A 369 -4.81 -25.39 -21.29
N LEU A 370 -4.08 -25.14 -20.20
CA LEU A 370 -3.76 -26.16 -19.19
C LEU A 370 -5.04 -26.69 -18.50
N PHE A 371 -5.95 -25.78 -18.12
CA PHE A 371 -7.24 -26.14 -17.50
C PHE A 371 -8.29 -26.66 -18.50
N LYS A 372 -8.23 -26.33 -19.80
CA LYS A 372 -9.15 -26.83 -20.85
C LYS A 372 -8.85 -28.28 -21.18
N LEU A 373 -7.60 -28.71 -21.06
CA LEU A 373 -7.24 -30.12 -21.14
C LEU A 373 -7.90 -30.93 -20.01
N LEU A 374 -8.03 -30.34 -18.81
CA LEU A 374 -8.74 -30.93 -17.67
C LEU A 374 -10.27 -30.82 -17.76
N ARG A 375 -10.79 -29.73 -18.34
CA ARG A 375 -12.23 -29.41 -18.33
C ARG A 375 -13.01 -29.96 -19.52
N ARG A 376 -12.34 -30.54 -20.53
CA ARG A 376 -13.01 -31.21 -21.67
C ARG A 376 -13.62 -32.59 -21.30
N LYS A 377 -13.90 -32.82 -20.00
CA LYS A 377 -14.69 -33.94 -19.51
C LYS A 377 -15.92 -33.55 -18.69
N VAL A 378 -16.15 -32.27 -18.36
CA VAL A 378 -17.30 -31.89 -17.53
C VAL A 378 -17.89 -30.55 -17.96
N SER A 379 -19.18 -30.60 -18.27
CA SER A 379 -20.14 -29.48 -18.38
C SER A 379 -20.26 -28.77 -19.73
N GLU A 380 -20.97 -29.42 -20.65
CA GLU A 380 -22.08 -28.76 -21.34
C GLU A 380 -23.35 -28.99 -20.52
N HIS A 381 -23.83 -27.96 -19.81
CA HIS A 381 -25.25 -27.67 -19.56
C HIS A 381 -25.35 -26.61 -18.46
N THR A 382 -25.79 -25.42 -18.83
CA THR A 382 -26.91 -24.65 -18.22
C THR A 382 -26.70 -23.15 -18.43
N LYS A 383 -27.61 -22.56 -19.21
CA LYS A 383 -27.85 -21.12 -19.29
C LYS A 383 -29.15 -20.82 -18.56
N GLY A 384 -29.13 -19.75 -17.76
CA GLY A 384 -30.28 -18.92 -17.41
C GLY A 384 -31.25 -19.51 -16.39
N LEU A 385 -31.19 -19.02 -15.16
CA LEU A 385 -32.29 -18.81 -14.19
C LEU A 385 -31.70 -18.15 -12.92
N PRO A 386 -32.51 -17.46 -12.07
CA PRO A 386 -32.01 -16.72 -10.92
C PRO A 386 -31.33 -17.65 -9.90
N SER A 387 -30.14 -17.25 -9.45
CA SER A 387 -29.27 -18.10 -8.62
C SER A 387 -29.68 -18.04 -7.15
N TYR A 388 -30.32 -19.11 -6.66
CA TYR A 388 -30.29 -19.49 -5.25
C TYR A 388 -29.07 -20.37 -5.03
N PHE A 389 -28.23 -20.04 -4.04
CA PHE A 389 -27.13 -20.92 -3.61
C PHE A 389 -27.68 -21.82 -2.50
N ILE A 390 -27.94 -23.09 -2.84
CA ILE A 390 -28.31 -24.13 -1.86
C ILE A 390 -27.04 -24.93 -1.55
N TYR A 391 -26.69 -25.03 -0.27
CA TYR A 391 -25.64 -25.91 0.22
C TYR A 391 -26.27 -27.30 0.44
N THR A 392 -25.73 -28.34 -0.21
CA THR A 392 -26.19 -29.72 0.02
C THR A 392 -25.03 -30.58 0.53
N LYS A 393 -25.24 -31.19 1.70
CA LYS A 393 -24.44 -32.30 2.23
C LYS A 393 -25.26 -33.59 2.06
N GLU A 394 -24.63 -34.72 1.76
CA GLU A 394 -25.35 -36.01 1.65
C GLU A 394 -26.09 -36.31 2.97
N THR A 395 -27.40 -36.52 2.88
CA THR A 395 -28.32 -36.68 4.02
C THR A 395 -27.94 -37.82 4.97
N ARG A 396 -27.12 -38.77 4.50
CA ARG A 396 -26.65 -39.93 5.28
C ARG A 396 -25.41 -39.62 6.13
N GLN A 397 -24.78 -38.46 5.93
CA GLN A 397 -23.58 -38.00 6.66
C GLN A 397 -23.89 -36.83 7.62
N VAL A 398 -25.17 -36.54 7.84
CA VAL A 398 -25.64 -35.50 8.75
C VAL A 398 -26.47 -36.18 9.83
N SER A 399 -25.86 -36.48 10.98
CA SER A 399 -26.64 -36.66 12.21
C SER A 399 -27.52 -35.42 12.38
N PRO A 400 -28.79 -35.55 12.78
CA PRO A 400 -29.72 -34.42 12.86
C PRO A 400 -29.05 -33.33 13.71
N PRO A 401 -28.81 -32.12 13.17
CA PRO A 401 -28.02 -31.16 13.90
C PRO A 401 -28.86 -30.60 15.04
N TYR A 402 -28.23 -30.52 16.21
CA TYR A 402 -28.34 -29.38 17.10
C TYR A 402 -28.68 -28.10 16.32
N ALA A 403 -29.60 -27.27 16.84
CA ALA A 403 -30.15 -26.06 16.21
C ALA A 403 -29.27 -25.43 15.10
N LEU A 404 -29.83 -25.24 13.90
CA LEU A 404 -29.14 -24.58 12.78
C LEU A 404 -28.49 -23.26 13.26
N PRO A 405 -27.24 -22.96 12.85
CA PRO A 405 -26.61 -21.71 13.21
C PRO A 405 -27.46 -20.52 12.74
N PRO A 406 -27.51 -19.42 13.52
CA PRO A 406 -28.39 -18.30 13.21
C PRO A 406 -28.01 -17.64 11.90
N LEU A 407 -29.02 -17.32 11.08
CA LEU A 407 -28.83 -16.56 9.85
C LEU A 407 -28.43 -15.12 10.20
N LYS A 408 -27.22 -14.72 9.83
CA LYS A 408 -26.72 -13.36 10.05
C LYS A 408 -26.99 -12.51 8.83
N LYS A 409 -27.29 -11.22 9.04
CA LYS A 409 -27.64 -10.26 7.99
C LYS A 409 -26.49 -9.27 7.79
N GLN A 410 -26.11 -9.04 6.54
CA GLN A 410 -25.05 -8.11 6.10
C GLN A 410 -23.69 -8.34 6.76
N GLN A 411 -23.34 -9.57 7.15
CA GLN A 411 -22.04 -9.88 7.75
C GLN A 411 -21.02 -10.25 6.66
N TYR A 412 -20.30 -9.26 6.14
CA TYR A 412 -19.26 -9.51 5.13
C TYR A 412 -18.03 -10.24 5.71
N ARG A 413 -17.81 -10.17 7.03
CA ARG A 413 -16.73 -10.89 7.73
C ARG A 413 -16.86 -12.40 7.58
N ASP A 414 -18.09 -12.90 7.63
CA ASP A 414 -18.38 -14.32 7.41
C ASP A 414 -17.89 -14.80 6.02
N LEU A 415 -17.86 -13.91 5.02
CA LEU A 415 -17.38 -14.24 3.67
C LEU A 415 -15.85 -14.39 3.60
N LEU A 416 -15.11 -13.81 4.55
CA LEU A 416 -13.65 -13.96 4.67
C LEU A 416 -13.25 -15.34 5.23
N LEU A 417 -14.19 -16.06 5.84
CA LEU A 417 -13.98 -17.40 6.41
C LEU A 417 -14.06 -18.51 5.34
N TYR A 418 -14.51 -18.20 4.12
CA TYR A 418 -14.59 -19.20 3.06
C TYR A 418 -13.19 -19.55 2.52
N GLU A 419 -12.81 -20.83 2.59
CA GLU A 419 -11.49 -21.30 2.17
C GLU A 419 -11.45 -21.97 0.79
N GLY A 420 -12.52 -21.85 -0.02
CA GLY A 420 -12.47 -22.34 -1.41
C GLY A 420 -12.80 -23.82 -1.60
N TYR A 421 -13.55 -24.45 -0.69
CA TYR A 421 -13.86 -25.89 -0.76
C TYR A 421 -14.70 -26.32 -1.97
N ARG A 422 -15.24 -25.38 -2.77
CA ARG A 422 -15.91 -25.68 -4.04
C ARG A 422 -15.00 -25.40 -5.23
N GLU A 423 -14.87 -26.40 -6.09
CA GLU A 423 -14.06 -26.33 -7.32
C GLU A 423 -14.50 -25.25 -8.30
N ASP A 424 -15.77 -24.84 -8.26
CA ASP A 424 -16.36 -23.88 -9.21
C ASP A 424 -16.46 -22.45 -8.68
N LEU A 425 -16.08 -22.21 -7.41
CA LEU A 425 -16.26 -20.91 -6.75
C LEU A 425 -15.09 -20.54 -5.86
N THR A 426 -14.31 -19.54 -6.30
CA THR A 426 -13.16 -19.03 -5.55
C THR A 426 -13.58 -17.99 -4.51
N CYS A 427 -12.74 -17.78 -3.48
CA CYS A 427 -12.95 -16.76 -2.45
C CYS A 427 -13.12 -15.36 -3.06
N LYS A 428 -12.29 -15.01 -4.05
CA LYS A 428 -12.42 -13.76 -4.81
C LYS A 428 -13.77 -13.62 -5.49
N GLU A 429 -14.26 -14.65 -6.15
CA GLU A 429 -15.54 -14.58 -6.87
C GLU A 429 -16.69 -14.34 -5.89
N ILE A 430 -16.67 -14.98 -4.71
CA ILE A 430 -17.65 -14.72 -3.64
C ILE A 430 -17.56 -13.28 -3.15
N ALA A 431 -16.35 -12.81 -2.80
CA ALA A 431 -16.15 -11.45 -2.31
C ALA A 431 -16.56 -10.40 -3.36
N TYR A 432 -16.17 -10.59 -4.61
CA TYR A 432 -16.52 -9.71 -5.73
C TYR A 432 -18.03 -9.65 -5.97
N ARG A 433 -18.71 -10.80 -6.06
CA ARG A 433 -20.18 -10.83 -6.22
C ARG A 433 -20.88 -10.17 -5.04
N SER A 434 -20.40 -10.42 -3.82
CA SER A 434 -20.97 -9.84 -2.60
C SER A 434 -20.78 -8.33 -2.55
N MET A 435 -19.60 -7.83 -2.94
CA MET A 435 -19.35 -6.39 -3.09
C MET A 435 -20.32 -5.77 -4.10
N LYS A 436 -20.53 -6.40 -5.27
CA LYS A 436 -21.52 -5.92 -6.26
C LYS A 436 -22.95 -5.95 -5.76
N LYS A 437 -23.30 -6.90 -4.89
CA LYS A 437 -24.60 -6.92 -4.20
C LYS A 437 -24.75 -5.73 -3.25
N PHE A 438 -23.75 -5.47 -2.40
CA PHE A 438 -23.79 -4.31 -1.51
C PHE A 438 -23.81 -2.97 -2.27
N GLU A 439 -23.06 -2.83 -3.36
CA GLU A 439 -23.08 -1.65 -4.23
C GLU A 439 -24.47 -1.39 -4.83
N ARG A 440 -25.29 -2.43 -5.06
CA ARG A 440 -26.67 -2.31 -5.53
C ARG A 440 -27.68 -2.08 -4.40
N GLY A 441 -27.26 -2.25 -3.14
CA GLY A 441 -28.13 -2.16 -1.97
C GLY A 441 -28.88 -3.46 -1.66
N ASP A 442 -28.42 -4.59 -2.22
CA ASP A 442 -28.99 -5.89 -1.93
C ASP A 442 -28.75 -6.27 -0.46
N ARG A 443 -29.62 -7.13 0.07
CA ARG A 443 -29.42 -7.75 1.39
C ARG A 443 -28.70 -9.08 1.22
N LEU A 444 -27.58 -9.22 1.90
CA LEU A 444 -26.83 -10.46 1.99
C LEU A 444 -27.10 -11.12 3.34
N TYR A 445 -27.23 -12.44 3.31
CA TYR A 445 -27.37 -13.26 4.51
C TYR A 445 -26.29 -14.34 4.49
N THR A 446 -25.71 -14.61 5.65
CA THR A 446 -24.64 -15.58 5.85
C THR A 446 -25.02 -16.55 6.96
N MET A 447 -24.50 -17.77 6.85
CA MET A 447 -24.60 -18.81 7.84
C MET A 447 -23.23 -19.51 7.82
N VAL A 448 -22.53 -19.48 8.95
CA VAL A 448 -21.17 -20.01 9.11
C VAL A 448 -21.20 -21.15 10.11
#